data_AF-A0A964T8W7-F1
#
_entry.id   AF-A0A964T8W7-F1
#
_cell.length_a   1.000
_cell.length_b   1.000
_cell.length_c   1.000
_cell.angle_alpha   90.00
_cell.angle_beta   90.00
_cell.angle_gamma   90.00
#
_symmetry.space_group_name_H-M   'P 1'
#
loop_
_entity.id
_entity.type
_entity.pdbx_description
1 polymer ?
#
loop_
_entity_poly.entity_id
_entity_poly.type
_entity_poly.pdbx_seq_one_letter_code
_entity_poly.pdbx_strand_id
1 'polypeptide(L)' 'MELPKFLLGDNTDYPDAIFIVHTQYPRFIINLENDEVEWLEEFSKEDEKELASEAENLIEAATAFYDREVSRYDS' A
#
# COMPACT_ATOMS: atom_id res chain seq x y z
N MET A 1 -3.99 9.90 18.28
CA MET A 1 -4.62 8.75 17.61
C MET A 1 -3.53 8.09 16.80
N GLU A 2 -3.32 6.78 16.95
CA GLU A 2 -2.36 6.05 16.12
C GLU A 2 -3.12 5.49 14.92
N LEU A 3 -2.67 5.82 13.71
CA LEU A 3 -3.24 5.26 12.48
C LEU A 3 -2.78 3.81 12.33
N PRO A 4 -3.65 2.90 11.84
CA PRO A 4 -3.23 1.55 11.51
C PRO A 4 -2.20 1.58 10.38
N LYS A 5 -1.36 0.55 10.33
CA LYS A 5 -0.26 0.43 9.36
C LYS A 5 -0.75 0.49 7.91
N PHE A 6 -1.85 -0.20 7.62
CA PHE A 6 -2.50 -0.24 6.31
C PHE A 6 -3.94 0.25 6.42
N LEU A 7 -4.34 1.06 5.44
CA LEU A 7 -5.71 1.51 5.24
C LEU A 7 -6.13 1.14 3.81
N LEU A 8 -7.37 0.69 3.66
CA LEU A 8 -7.98 0.45 2.35
C LEU A 8 -8.71 1.71 1.90
N GLY A 9 -8.38 2.20 0.71
CA GLY A 9 -8.98 3.34 0.05
C GLY A 9 -9.76 2.91 -1.18
N ASP A 10 -11.04 3.25 -1.19
CA ASP A 10 -11.93 3.16 -2.35
C ASP A 10 -12.09 4.58 -2.93
N ASN A 11 -12.08 4.70 -4.27
CA ASN A 11 -12.34 5.95 -4.94
C ASN A 11 -13.41 5.78 -6.03
N THR A 12 -14.47 6.60 -5.98
CA THR A 12 -15.59 6.52 -6.94
C THR A 12 -15.24 6.87 -8.38
N ASP A 13 -14.16 7.64 -8.60
CA ASP A 13 -13.64 7.95 -9.94
C ASP A 13 -12.79 6.78 -10.51
N TYR A 14 -12.37 5.85 -9.66
CA TYR A 14 -11.62 4.64 -10.00
C TYR A 14 -12.33 3.39 -9.46
N PRO A 15 -13.49 3.01 -10.03
CA PRO A 15 -14.37 1.97 -9.47
C PRO A 15 -13.76 0.57 -9.44
N ASP A 16 -12.75 0.32 -10.28
CA ASP A 16 -12.03 -0.96 -10.37
C ASP A 16 -10.71 -0.92 -9.56
N ALA A 17 -10.28 0.26 -9.09
CA ALA A 17 -9.03 0.43 -8.37
C ALA A 17 -9.22 0.36 -6.86
N ILE A 18 -8.31 -0.36 -6.20
CA ILE A 18 -8.26 -0.45 -4.74
C ILE A 18 -6.92 0.06 -4.28
N PHE A 19 -6.95 1.12 -3.49
CA PHE A 19 -5.74 1.74 -2.99
C PHE A 19 -5.43 1.21 -1.60
N ILE A 20 -4.18 0.87 -1.34
CA ILE A 20 -3.69 0.68 0.03
C ILE A 20 -2.78 1.83 0.40
N VAL A 21 -3.13 2.49 1.51
CA VAL A 21 -2.33 3.57 2.09
C VAL A 21 -1.50 3.00 3.23
N HIS A 22 -0.18 3.05 3.07
CA HIS A 22 0.77 2.70 4.12
C HIS A 22 1.15 3.96 4.92
N THR A 23 0.81 3.98 6.20
CA THR A 23 0.96 5.19 7.05
C THR A 23 2.28 5.22 7.83
N GLN A 24 3.03 4.12 7.83
CA GLN A 24 4.33 4.02 8.49
C GLN A 24 5.47 4.32 7.51
N TYR A 25 6.65 4.63 8.01
CA TYR A 25 7.83 4.84 7.17
C TYR A 25 8.29 3.49 6.57
N PRO A 26 8.59 3.42 5.26
CA PRO A 26 8.41 4.47 4.24
C PRO A 26 6.93 4.64 3.84
N ARG A 27 6.46 5.89 3.70
CA ARG A 27 5.04 6.18 3.40
C ARG A 27 4.75 6.11 1.91
N PHE A 28 3.75 5.32 1.53
CA PHE A 28 3.36 5.17 0.13
C PHE A 28 1.86 4.84 -0.01
N ILE A 29 1.37 4.99 -1.24
CA ILE A 29 0.07 4.55 -1.68
C ILE A 29 0.30 3.57 -2.83
N ILE A 30 -0.26 2.36 -2.74
CA ILE A 30 -0.25 1.39 -3.84
C ILE A 30 -1.66 1.26 -4.42
N ASN A 31 -1.76 1.24 -5.74
CA ASN A 31 -2.95 0.76 -6.44
C ASN A 31 -2.81 -0.75 -6.72
N LEU A 32 -3.66 -1.57 -6.12
CA LEU A 32 -3.66 -3.02 -6.29
C LEU A 32 -4.17 -3.46 -7.66
N GLU A 33 -4.83 -2.60 -8.42
CA GLU A 33 -5.31 -2.91 -9.77
C GLU A 33 -4.14 -3.04 -10.76
N ASN A 34 -3.13 -2.16 -10.63
CA ASN A 34 -2.04 -2.03 -11.60
C ASN A 34 -0.64 -2.09 -10.97
N ASP A 35 -0.55 -2.42 -9.67
CA ASP A 35 0.68 -2.47 -8.86
C ASP A 35 1.50 -1.16 -8.84
N GLU A 36 0.85 -0.03 -9.13
CA GLU A 36 1.50 1.28 -9.15
C GLU A 36 1.69 1.81 -7.73
N VAL A 37 2.93 2.15 -7.39
CA VAL A 37 3.30 2.69 -6.06
C VAL A 37 3.68 4.14 -6.17
N GLU A 38 2.92 4.99 -5.49
CA GLU A 38 3.22 6.40 -5.31
C GLU A 38 3.80 6.64 -3.92
N TRP A 39 5.03 7.13 -3.89
CA TRP A 39 5.75 7.42 -2.65
C TRP A 39 5.43 8.83 -2.18
N LEU A 40 5.04 8.97 -0.91
CA LEU A 40 4.74 10.26 -0.32
C LEU A 40 5.98 10.95 0.27
N GLU A 41 7.13 10.29 0.19
CA GLU A 41 8.39 10.74 0.77
C GLU A 41 9.46 10.94 -0.31
N GLU A 42 10.32 11.93 -0.09
CA GLU A 42 11.49 12.14 -0.94
C GLU A 42 12.64 11.26 -0.43
N PHE A 43 13.09 10.34 -1.28
CA PHE A 43 14.21 9.46 -0.96
C PHE A 43 15.51 10.01 -1.51
N SER A 44 16.59 9.84 -0.76
CA SER A 44 17.92 10.03 -1.32
C SER A 44 18.27 8.83 -2.22
N LYS A 45 19.23 9.02 -3.14
CA LYS A 45 19.71 7.93 -4.01
C LYS A 45 20.32 6.76 -3.25
N GLU A 46 20.77 6.98 -2.02
CA GLU A 46 21.31 5.92 -1.16
C GLU A 46 20.16 5.08 -0.56
N ASP A 47 19.02 5.70 -0.24
CA ASP A 47 17.85 5.02 0.33
C ASP A 47 17.08 4.22 -0.73
N GLU A 48 17.04 4.66 -2.00
CA GLU A 48 16.30 4.00 -3.10
C GLU A 48 16.54 2.49 -3.18
N LYS A 49 17.79 2.06 -2.96
CA LYS A 49 18.15 0.65 -3.11
C LYS A 49 17.70 -0.21 -1.92
N GLU A 50 17.78 0.33 -0.70
CA GLU A 50 17.26 -0.36 0.48
C GLU A 50 15.74 -0.39 0.46
N LEU A 51 15.14 0.73 0.06
CA LEU A 51 13.69 0.89 -0.05
C LEU A 51 13.08 0.03 -1.15
N ALA A 52 13.76 -0.25 -2.26
CA ALA A 52 13.24 -1.15 -3.29
C ALA A 52 12.94 -2.55 -2.72
N SER A 53 13.84 -3.08 -1.87
CA SER A 53 13.61 -4.37 -1.21
C SER A 53 12.56 -4.28 -0.10
N GLU A 54 12.50 -3.19 0.66
CA GLU A 54 11.42 -3.00 1.62
C GLU A 54 10.05 -2.83 0.96
N ALA A 55 10.00 -2.12 -0.17
CA ALA A 55 8.82 -1.88 -0.98
C ALA A 55 8.20 -3.21 -1.42
N GLU A 56 9.00 -4.11 -1.99
CA GLU A 56 8.53 -5.42 -2.44
C GLU A 56 7.85 -6.19 -1.29
N ASN A 57 8.48 -6.21 -0.11
CA ASN A 57 7.89 -6.82 1.09
C ASN A 57 6.60 -6.11 1.56
N LEU A 58 6.56 -4.78 1.45
CA LEU A 58 5.40 -3.98 1.85
C LEU A 58 4.22 -4.14 0.87
N ILE A 59 4.49 -4.32 -0.41
CA ILE A 59 3.51 -4.62 -1.45
C ILE A 59 2.90 -6.01 -1.19
N GLU A 60 3.72 -7.03 -0.97
CA GLU A 60 3.21 -8.36 -0.60
C GLU A 60 2.34 -8.31 0.67
N ALA A 61 2.77 -7.55 1.68
CA ALA A 61 2.01 -7.37 2.90
C ALA A 61 0.68 -6.61 2.68
N ALA A 62 0.66 -5.65 1.76
CA ALA A 62 -0.52 -4.90 1.37
C ALA A 62 -1.54 -5.82 0.67
N THR A 63 -1.11 -6.61 -0.31
CA THR A 63 -1.96 -7.61 -0.99
C THR A 63 -2.50 -8.65 -0.02
N ALA A 64 -1.65 -9.18 0.87
CA ALA A 64 -2.09 -10.12 1.91
C ALA A 64 -3.09 -9.49 2.90
N PHE A 65 -2.97 -8.19 3.18
CA PHE A 65 -3.95 -7.45 3.96
C PHE A 65 -5.29 -7.36 3.22
N TYR A 66 -5.29 -7.02 1.93
CA TYR A 66 -6.50 -6.98 1.12
C TYR A 66 -7.22 -8.34 1.07
N ASP A 67 -6.50 -9.42 0.73
CA ASP A 67 -7.06 -10.78 0.68
C ASP A 67 -7.72 -11.18 1.99
N ARG A 68 -7.10 -10.81 3.12
CA ARG A 68 -7.63 -11.06 4.46
C ARG A 68 -8.91 -10.28 4.73
N GLU A 69 -8.97 -9.00 4.34
CA GLU A 69 -10.15 -8.18 4.55
C GLU A 69 -11.30 -8.67 3.66
N VAL A 70 -11.06 -8.96 2.38
CA VAL A 70 -12.09 -9.54 1.48
C VAL A 70 -12.63 -10.86 2.00
N SER A 71 -11.75 -11.76 2.45
CA SER A 71 -12.16 -13.05 3.04
C SER A 71 -13.08 -12.90 4.26
N ARG A 72 -12.95 -11.80 5.01
CA ARG A 72 -13.82 -11.50 6.17
C ARG A 72 -15.17 -10.93 5.76
N TYR A 73 -15.26 -10.23 4.64
CA TYR A 73 -16.53 -9.70 4.13
C TYR A 73 -17.41 -10.78 3.48
N ASP A 74 -16.81 -11.85 2.96
CA ASP A 74 -17.52 -12.98 2.33
C ASP A 74 -18.06 -14.02 3.34
N SER A 75 -17.81 -13.84 4.65
CA SER A 75 -18.19 -14.77 5.73
C SER A 75 -19.46 -14.37 6.50
#